data_AF-A0A8J7TJT2-F1
#
_entry.id   AF-A0A8J7TJT2-F1
#
_cell.length_a   1.000
_cell.length_b   1.000
_cell.length_c   1.000
_cell.angle_alpha   90.00
_cell.angle_beta   90.00
_cell.angle_gamma   90.00
#
_symmetry.space_group_name_H-M   'P 1'
#
loop_
_entity.id
_entity.type
_entity.pdbx_description
1 polymer ?
#
loop_
_entity_poly.entity_id
_entity_poly.type
_entity_poly.pdbx_seq_one_letter_code
_entity_poly.pdbx_strand_id
1 'polypeptide(L)'
;MFDNLFLDYEDIREIRNSFKTGPSPLLEQYRLEEALNRERFDQWMKETFFAESDYSKFSTVLRAILNHQAWHIALDQSGKPLSSTAVPDNFEYLPFTDASGRIVPEITEAEAGKIKKNKAKKNQQTPKPLIDTARPLLTLYEKPLDQGNTAQINGLDLFNFIQENAAQIDGLLIFPASKSADEPLYLSSKYFFRLDELSQAMRLERVLVKPSAAEEQISLLLNARFWVEGRDGKASLNRALHSEAALIDAITSQEKCGMQVCFEMSGRELFQYVKDNPSVDGIRINCIGGLDADGKRLNQMVLSLAQIHALLEGKDIRPGVRPLKARSIKELEFYLTQMSFPYKERKLIEAETPSLKAENKMLVRAMVPYISVWRQQETVAGQLEEGDEGITWSPVFEVPCNYKEVEGFGQGKSEILCPGHLVRELNALSMGAKDTDSNFKPGKNIFIGRVLDDYDRKQAGYRIDVAKQLLQLMNANQDELPRQSVQTVSGASVLRKAPFSAKRDWIEASLKRAEKFQKAFVWGG
;
A
#
# COMPACT_ATOMS: atom_id res chain seq x y z
N MET A 1 -16.06 24.99 -16.47
CA MET A 1 -16.85 24.99 -17.71
C MET A 1 -16.69 23.61 -18.33
N PHE A 2 -17.38 22.62 -17.76
CA PHE A 2 -17.42 21.23 -18.22
C PHE A 2 -18.86 20.76 -18.01
N ASP A 3 -19.76 21.35 -18.78
CA ASP A 3 -21.14 20.89 -18.87
C ASP A 3 -21.29 20.13 -20.19
N ASN A 4 -21.99 19.00 -20.12
CA ASN A 4 -22.41 18.11 -21.22
C ASN A 4 -21.38 17.08 -21.71
N LEU A 5 -21.31 15.96 -20.99
CA LEU A 5 -20.68 14.70 -21.45
C LEU A 5 -21.67 13.52 -21.40
N PHE A 6 -22.96 13.80 -21.60
CA PHE A 6 -23.98 12.78 -21.79
C PHE A 6 -24.58 12.95 -23.18
N LEU A 7 -24.28 11.99 -24.07
CA LEU A 7 -24.92 11.87 -25.39
C LEU A 7 -26.42 11.66 -25.19
N ASP A 8 -27.24 12.37 -25.96
CA ASP A 8 -28.69 12.22 -25.91
C ASP A 8 -29.08 10.86 -26.52
N TYR A 9 -30.27 10.36 -26.17
CA TYR A 9 -30.76 9.06 -26.61
C TYR A 9 -30.93 9.00 -28.15
N GLU A 10 -31.18 10.15 -28.79
CA GLU A 10 -31.21 10.32 -30.24
C GLU A 10 -29.83 10.11 -30.87
N ASP A 11 -28.76 10.63 -30.25
CA ASP A 11 -27.37 10.48 -30.73
C ASP A 11 -26.92 9.00 -30.67
N ILE A 12 -27.29 8.29 -29.60
CA ILE A 12 -27.01 6.85 -29.44
C ILE A 12 -27.73 6.04 -30.52
N ARG A 13 -28.94 6.47 -30.93
CA ARG A 13 -29.75 5.79 -31.94
C ARG A 13 -29.20 6.01 -33.36
N GLU A 14 -28.71 7.21 -33.67
CA GLU A 14 -28.01 7.49 -34.94
C GLU A 14 -26.69 6.74 -35.05
N ILE A 15 -25.88 6.71 -33.97
CA ILE A 15 -24.64 5.91 -33.91
C ILE A 15 -24.96 4.44 -34.17
N ARG A 16 -26.00 3.89 -33.52
CA ARG A 16 -26.40 2.48 -33.70
C ARG A 16 -26.89 2.17 -35.12
N ASN A 17 -27.54 3.11 -35.79
CA ASN A 17 -27.99 2.95 -37.17
C ASN A 17 -26.84 3.09 -38.17
N SER A 18 -25.81 3.88 -37.88
CA SER A 18 -24.63 4.01 -38.74
C SER A 18 -23.83 2.72 -38.89
N PHE A 19 -23.83 1.85 -37.88
CA PHE A 19 -23.23 0.51 -37.98
C PHE A 19 -23.89 -0.39 -39.02
N LYS A 20 -25.08 -0.03 -39.54
CA LYS A 20 -25.79 -0.80 -40.57
C LYS A 20 -25.56 -0.31 -42.00
N THR A 21 -25.07 0.92 -42.20
CA THR A 21 -25.03 1.55 -43.54
C THR A 21 -23.67 2.10 -43.96
N GLY A 22 -22.63 1.89 -43.16
CA GLY A 22 -21.27 2.39 -43.45
C GLY A 22 -20.89 3.60 -42.60
N PRO A 23 -19.60 4.00 -42.62
CA PRO A 23 -19.03 4.91 -41.62
C PRO A 23 -19.73 6.28 -41.63
N SER A 24 -20.32 6.66 -40.49
CA SER A 24 -20.94 7.97 -40.31
C SER A 24 -19.87 9.05 -40.13
N PRO A 25 -20.04 10.24 -40.74
CA PRO A 25 -19.18 11.40 -40.53
C PRO A 25 -19.01 11.76 -39.04
N LEU A 26 -20.05 11.56 -38.22
CA LEU A 26 -20.01 11.79 -36.77
C LEU A 26 -19.11 10.77 -36.05
N LEU A 27 -19.03 9.53 -36.54
CA LEU A 27 -18.16 8.50 -35.96
C LEU A 27 -16.69 8.79 -36.29
N GLU A 28 -16.42 9.29 -37.49
CA GLU A 28 -15.08 9.77 -37.86
C GLU A 28 -14.70 11.03 -37.07
N GLN A 29 -15.63 11.98 -36.91
CA GLN A 29 -15.41 13.19 -36.14
C GLN A 29 -15.19 12.89 -34.66
N TYR A 30 -15.96 11.97 -34.07
CA TYR A 30 -15.74 11.48 -32.70
C TYR A 30 -14.40 10.75 -32.56
N ARG A 31 -14.01 9.91 -33.52
CA ARG A 31 -12.68 9.27 -33.52
C ARG A 31 -11.54 10.27 -33.66
N LEU A 32 -11.74 11.34 -34.45
CA LEU A 32 -10.76 12.41 -34.62
C LEU A 32 -10.65 13.23 -33.34
N GLU A 33 -11.76 13.54 -32.68
CA GLU A 33 -11.80 14.24 -31.39
C GLU A 33 -11.24 13.37 -30.25
N GLU A 34 -11.52 12.07 -30.24
CA GLU A 34 -10.95 11.11 -29.28
C GLU A 34 -9.43 10.98 -29.50
N ALA A 35 -8.97 10.97 -30.76
CA ALA A 35 -7.55 10.98 -31.09
C ALA A 35 -6.87 12.29 -30.71
N LEU A 36 -7.48 13.45 -30.98
CA LEU A 36 -6.97 14.77 -30.60
C LEU A 36 -6.99 14.98 -29.08
N ASN A 37 -8.01 14.46 -28.38
CA ASN A 37 -8.08 14.50 -26.93
C ASN A 37 -7.12 13.51 -26.29
N ARG A 38 -6.89 12.34 -26.89
CA ARG A 38 -5.79 11.44 -26.49
C ARG A 38 -4.44 12.06 -26.72
N GLU A 39 -4.21 12.72 -27.85
CA GLU A 39 -2.93 13.38 -28.15
C GLU A 39 -2.70 14.57 -27.22
N ARG A 40 -3.73 15.39 -26.95
CA ARG A 40 -3.68 16.44 -25.93
C ARG A 40 -3.51 15.89 -24.52
N PHE A 41 -4.14 14.77 -24.20
CA PHE A 41 -3.99 14.09 -22.91
C PHE A 41 -2.61 13.47 -22.77
N ASP A 42 -2.04 12.87 -23.81
CA ASP A 42 -0.70 12.30 -23.83
C ASP A 42 0.36 13.39 -23.83
N GLN A 43 0.09 14.53 -24.47
CA GLN A 43 0.96 15.71 -24.43
C GLN A 43 0.87 16.40 -23.07
N TRP A 44 -0.33 16.54 -22.51
CA TRP A 44 -0.53 16.96 -21.13
C TRP A 44 0.10 15.97 -20.12
N MET A 45 0.01 14.65 -20.34
CA MET A 45 0.67 13.63 -19.52
C MET A 45 2.19 13.68 -19.69
N LYS A 46 2.72 14.01 -20.88
CA LYS A 46 4.15 14.25 -21.08
C LYS A 46 4.62 15.54 -20.38
N GLU A 47 3.81 16.59 -20.43
CA GLU A 47 4.10 17.90 -19.82
C GLU A 47 3.85 17.91 -18.29
N THR A 48 2.98 17.03 -17.77
CA THR A 48 2.48 17.07 -16.39
C THR A 48 2.81 15.80 -15.59
N PHE A 49 3.05 14.66 -16.25
CA PHE A 49 3.20 13.33 -15.60
C PHE A 49 4.55 12.65 -15.90
N PHE A 50 5.12 12.82 -17.10
CA PHE A 50 6.47 12.33 -17.46
C PHE A 50 7.57 13.39 -17.37
N ALA A 51 7.21 14.65 -17.16
CA ALA A 51 8.08 15.59 -16.48
C ALA A 51 7.89 15.35 -14.98
N GLU A 52 8.73 14.50 -14.36
CA GLU A 52 8.92 14.58 -12.92
C GLU A 52 9.17 16.07 -12.61
N SER A 53 8.27 16.73 -11.88
CA SER A 53 8.48 18.12 -11.49
C SER A 53 9.88 18.25 -10.90
N ASP A 54 10.57 19.38 -11.10
CA ASP A 54 11.95 19.54 -10.59
C ASP A 54 12.01 19.35 -9.06
N TYR A 55 10.90 19.59 -8.37
CA TYR A 55 10.66 19.21 -6.98
C TYR A 55 10.70 17.69 -6.76
N SER A 56 9.97 16.89 -7.56
CA SER A 56 10.02 15.43 -7.50
C SER A 56 11.42 14.88 -7.78
N LYS A 57 12.14 15.46 -8.75
CA LYS A 57 13.53 15.08 -9.08
C LYS A 57 14.49 15.39 -7.93
N PHE A 58 14.40 16.60 -7.37
CA PHE A 58 15.17 16.99 -6.20
C PHE A 58 14.91 16.06 -5.00
N SER A 59 13.65 15.71 -4.74
CA SER A 59 13.28 14.78 -3.67
C SER A 59 13.73 13.35 -3.92
N THR A 60 13.87 12.91 -5.18
CA THR A 60 14.56 11.65 -5.51
C THR A 60 16.03 11.68 -5.07
N VAL A 61 16.74 12.79 -5.30
CA VAL A 61 18.14 12.96 -4.85
C VAL A 61 18.22 12.97 -3.33
N LEU A 62 17.35 13.71 -2.64
CA LEU A 62 17.32 13.73 -1.16
C LEU A 62 17.02 12.35 -0.57
N ARG A 63 16.09 11.60 -1.16
CA ARG A 63 15.80 10.22 -0.74
C ARG A 63 16.99 9.30 -0.96
N ALA A 64 17.76 9.46 -2.03
CA ALA A 64 18.98 8.68 -2.24
C ALA A 64 20.00 8.93 -1.12
N ILE A 65 20.12 10.18 -0.64
CA ILE A 65 20.98 10.51 0.51
C ILE A 65 20.49 9.80 1.78
N LEU A 66 19.18 9.85 2.05
CA LEU A 66 18.57 9.22 3.23
C LEU A 66 18.60 7.69 3.19
N ASN A 67 18.57 7.09 1.99
CA ASN A 67 18.61 5.63 1.79
C ASN A 67 20.03 5.06 1.80
N HIS A 68 21.06 5.90 1.80
CA HIS A 68 22.42 5.42 1.79
C HIS A 68 22.73 4.63 3.07
N GLN A 69 23.29 3.43 2.90
CA GLN A 69 23.51 2.48 3.99
C GLN A 69 24.66 2.91 4.92
N ALA A 70 25.63 3.66 4.39
CA ALA A 70 26.85 4.02 5.11
C ALA A 70 27.43 5.34 4.57
N TRP A 71 27.09 6.45 5.19
CA TRP A 71 27.89 7.67 5.07
C TRP A 71 29.04 7.62 6.08
N HIS A 72 30.15 8.25 5.75
CA HIS A 72 31.31 8.37 6.63
C HIS A 72 31.51 9.84 6.99
N ILE A 73 31.52 10.14 8.29
CA ILE A 73 31.81 11.46 8.83
C ILE A 73 33.23 11.44 9.39
N ALA A 74 34.07 12.39 9.00
CA ALA A 74 35.41 12.53 9.55
C ALA A 74 35.34 13.04 11.00
N LEU A 75 36.14 12.46 11.89
CA LEU A 75 36.16 12.81 13.31
C LEU A 75 37.49 13.44 13.72
N ASP A 76 37.43 14.38 14.66
CA ASP A 76 38.61 14.91 15.33
C ASP A 76 39.15 13.93 16.39
N GLN A 77 40.25 14.29 17.05
CA GLN A 77 40.88 13.46 18.09
C GLN A 77 39.99 13.25 19.34
N SER A 78 38.96 14.08 19.53
CA SER A 78 37.97 13.95 20.61
C SER A 78 36.75 13.11 20.21
N GLY A 79 36.71 12.63 18.96
CA GLY A 79 35.58 11.87 18.41
C GLY A 79 34.42 12.74 17.94
N LYS A 80 34.61 14.07 17.81
CA LYS A 80 33.58 14.98 17.29
C LYS A 80 33.68 15.12 15.78
N PRO A 81 32.56 15.29 15.07
CA PRO A 81 32.56 15.56 13.63
C PRO A 81 33.41 16.77 13.26
N LEU A 82 34.37 16.55 12.36
CA LEU A 82 35.09 17.62 11.70
C LEU A 82 34.10 18.39 10.83
N SER A 83 34.00 19.69 11.07
CA SER A 83 33.08 20.57 10.38
C SER A 83 33.89 21.67 9.70
N SER A 84 33.62 21.92 8.41
CA SER A 84 34.42 22.83 7.60
C SER A 84 33.73 24.19 7.50
N THR A 85 34.44 25.27 7.84
CA THR A 85 33.97 26.64 7.55
C THR A 85 34.36 27.09 6.14
N ALA A 86 35.25 26.35 5.47
CA ALA A 86 35.72 26.64 4.12
C ALA A 86 35.01 25.75 3.11
N VAL A 87 34.37 26.37 2.12
CA VAL A 87 33.81 25.66 0.96
C VAL A 87 34.93 25.49 -0.06
N PRO A 88 35.18 24.28 -0.59
CA PRO A 88 36.19 24.08 -1.64
C PRO A 88 35.97 25.01 -2.82
N ASP A 89 37.00 25.48 -3.50
CA ASP A 89 36.85 26.39 -4.65
C ASP A 89 36.14 25.73 -5.86
N ASN A 90 36.01 24.40 -5.84
CA ASN A 90 35.59 23.52 -6.93
C ASN A 90 34.38 22.63 -6.56
N PHE A 91 33.44 23.12 -5.75
CA PHE A 91 32.20 22.40 -5.45
C PHE A 91 31.12 22.59 -6.53
N GLU A 92 30.21 21.62 -6.62
CA GLU A 92 28.97 21.74 -7.39
C GLU A 92 27.77 21.82 -6.46
N TYR A 93 26.72 22.51 -6.91
CA TYR A 93 25.43 22.46 -6.26
C TYR A 93 24.80 21.08 -6.46
N LEU A 94 24.02 20.61 -5.47
CA LEU A 94 23.20 19.41 -5.65
C LEU A 94 22.39 19.53 -6.95
N PRO A 95 22.26 18.46 -7.77
CA PRO A 95 21.48 18.52 -9.01
C PRO A 95 20.12 19.18 -8.82
N PHE A 96 19.68 19.91 -9.85
CA PHE A 96 18.44 20.70 -9.87
C PHE A 96 18.42 21.94 -8.96
N THR A 97 19.58 22.38 -8.44
CA THR A 97 19.70 23.67 -7.72
C THR A 97 20.68 24.65 -8.39
N ASP A 98 20.41 25.95 -8.28
CA ASP A 98 21.25 27.03 -8.83
C ASP A 98 22.30 27.51 -7.82
N ALA A 99 23.09 28.54 -8.18
CA ALA A 99 24.11 29.13 -7.31
C ALA A 99 23.54 29.75 -6.02
N SER A 100 22.27 30.18 -6.00
CA SER A 100 21.60 30.60 -4.76
C SER A 100 21.07 29.41 -3.95
N GLY A 101 21.32 28.20 -4.44
CA GLY A 101 20.77 26.93 -4.01
C GLY A 101 19.29 26.78 -4.33
N ARG A 102 18.61 27.63 -5.13
CA ARG A 102 17.17 27.49 -5.40
C ARG A 102 16.91 26.38 -6.41
N ILE A 103 15.80 25.66 -6.30
CA ILE A 103 15.40 24.65 -7.30
C ILE A 103 15.19 25.37 -8.64
N VAL A 104 15.85 24.91 -9.68
CA VAL A 104 15.78 25.49 -11.04
C VAL A 104 15.16 24.48 -12.00
N PRO A 105 14.31 24.92 -12.93
CA PRO A 105 13.76 24.05 -13.97
C PRO A 105 14.87 23.41 -14.80
N GLU A 106 14.81 22.11 -15.01
CA GLU A 106 15.77 21.42 -15.86
C GLU A 106 15.70 21.98 -17.29
N ILE A 107 16.81 22.58 -17.71
CA ILE A 107 16.95 23.11 -19.06
C ILE A 107 17.22 21.94 -20.00
N THR A 108 16.34 21.70 -20.98
CA THR A 108 16.46 20.59 -21.93
C THR A 108 17.82 20.59 -22.65
N GLU A 109 18.34 19.44 -23.10
CA GLU A 109 19.63 19.37 -23.82
C GLU A 109 19.71 20.35 -25.02
N ALA A 110 18.58 20.60 -25.69
CA ALA A 110 18.46 21.58 -26.78
C ALA A 110 18.67 23.03 -26.31
N GLU A 111 18.20 23.38 -25.11
CA GLU A 111 18.41 24.68 -24.48
C GLU A 111 19.78 24.78 -23.81
N ALA A 112 20.30 23.68 -23.23
CA ALA A 112 21.67 23.59 -22.73
C ALA A 112 22.70 23.78 -23.86
N GLY A 113 22.41 23.30 -25.08
CA GLY A 113 23.19 23.56 -26.29
C GLY A 113 23.18 25.04 -26.73
N LYS A 114 22.06 25.75 -26.54
CA LYS A 114 21.98 27.22 -26.77
C LYS A 114 22.71 28.01 -25.69
N ILE A 115 22.66 27.57 -24.43
CA ILE A 115 23.36 28.20 -23.30
C ILE A 115 24.87 27.96 -23.37
N LYS A 116 25.34 26.76 -23.76
CA LYS A 116 26.78 26.50 -24.00
C LYS A 116 27.34 27.39 -25.12
N LYS A 117 26.59 27.60 -26.21
CA LYS A 117 26.97 28.56 -27.28
C LYS A 117 27.01 30.02 -26.80
N ASN A 118 26.18 30.39 -25.82
CA ASN A 118 26.19 31.74 -25.23
C ASN A 118 27.23 31.92 -24.11
N LYS A 119 27.53 30.89 -23.31
CA LYS A 119 28.61 30.90 -22.30
C LYS A 119 30.01 30.95 -22.95
N ALA A 120 30.21 30.30 -24.09
CA ALA A 120 31.46 30.41 -24.86
C ALA A 120 31.71 31.84 -25.40
N LYS A 121 30.71 32.73 -25.40
CA LYS A 121 30.82 34.13 -25.86
C LYS A 121 30.85 35.18 -24.74
N LYS A 122 30.72 34.78 -23.47
CA LYS A 122 30.81 35.71 -22.34
C LYS A 122 31.78 35.14 -21.28
N ASN A 123 32.99 35.70 -21.25
CA ASN A 123 33.85 35.77 -20.08
C ASN A 123 33.17 36.58 -18.97
N GLN A 124 32.01 36.12 -18.49
CA GLN A 124 31.43 36.59 -17.25
C GLN A 124 31.77 35.54 -16.22
N GLN A 125 32.69 35.89 -15.31
CA GLN A 125 32.81 35.24 -14.01
C GLN A 125 31.40 34.98 -13.51
N THR A 126 31.02 33.70 -13.44
CA THR A 126 29.80 33.27 -12.75
C THR A 126 29.89 33.87 -11.35
N PRO A 127 28.90 34.68 -10.92
CA PRO A 127 28.96 35.31 -9.61
C PRO A 127 29.19 34.21 -8.58
N LYS A 128 30.32 34.28 -7.85
CA LYS A 128 30.57 33.39 -6.72
C LYS A 128 29.38 33.60 -5.77
N PRO A 129 28.59 32.57 -5.49
CA PRO A 129 27.48 32.71 -4.58
C PRO A 129 28.05 33.03 -3.20
N LEU A 130 27.45 34.02 -2.53
CA LEU A 130 27.66 34.25 -1.11
C LEU A 130 27.05 33.07 -0.37
N ILE A 131 27.86 32.03 -0.12
CA ILE A 131 27.59 31.13 0.99
C ILE A 131 28.01 31.93 2.21
N ASP A 132 27.03 32.49 2.90
CA ASP A 132 27.25 33.26 4.13
C ASP A 132 27.52 32.27 5.26
N THR A 133 28.67 31.56 5.21
CA THR A 133 29.02 30.49 6.18
C THR A 133 29.44 31.09 7.53
N ALA A 134 28.50 31.71 8.24
CA ALA A 134 28.70 32.01 9.66
C ALA A 134 28.79 30.72 10.51
N ARG A 135 28.34 29.57 9.97
CA ARG A 135 28.33 28.26 10.64
C ARG A 135 29.02 27.20 9.77
N PRO A 136 29.62 26.17 10.37
CA PRO A 136 30.36 25.16 9.64
C PRO A 136 29.45 24.19 8.85
N LEU A 137 30.02 23.55 7.83
CA LEU A 137 29.41 22.53 6.99
C LEU A 137 29.76 21.15 7.50
N LEU A 138 28.79 20.24 7.47
CA LEU A 138 29.01 18.82 7.78
C LEU A 138 29.46 18.10 6.50
N THR A 139 30.62 17.46 6.57
CA THR A 139 31.18 16.73 5.43
C THR A 139 30.84 15.24 5.49
N LEU A 140 30.34 14.71 4.37
CA LEU A 140 29.90 13.33 4.21
C LEU A 140 30.68 12.67 3.08
N TYR A 141 31.25 11.50 3.36
CA TYR A 141 31.98 10.70 2.39
C TYR A 141 31.22 9.38 2.13
N GLU A 142 31.12 8.98 0.87
CA GLU A 142 30.52 7.69 0.52
C GLU A 142 31.43 6.50 0.88
N LYS A 143 32.75 6.74 0.94
CA LYS A 143 33.77 5.77 1.36
C LYS A 143 34.51 6.29 2.60
N PRO A 144 35.03 5.39 3.45
CA PRO A 144 35.92 5.82 4.53
C PRO A 144 37.14 6.53 3.96
N LEU A 145 37.64 7.52 4.69
CA LEU A 145 38.87 8.22 4.34
C LEU A 145 40.08 7.29 4.54
N ASP A 146 41.04 7.35 3.61
CA ASP A 146 42.30 6.58 3.69
C ASP A 146 43.16 6.98 4.90
N GLN A 147 42.97 8.21 5.41
CA GLN A 147 43.68 8.76 6.56
C GLN A 147 42.71 9.44 7.53
N GLY A 148 42.87 9.16 8.84
CA GLY A 148 42.07 9.74 9.92
C GLY A 148 40.99 8.81 10.47
N ASN A 149 40.30 9.26 11.53
CA ASN A 149 39.19 8.53 12.12
C ASN A 149 37.89 8.92 11.39
N THR A 150 37.11 7.93 10.97
CA THR A 150 35.76 8.15 10.43
C THR A 150 34.73 7.38 11.25
N ALA A 151 33.57 7.99 11.47
CA ALA A 151 32.39 7.31 11.98
C ALA A 151 31.45 6.99 10.82
N GLN A 152 30.97 5.75 10.79
CA GLN A 152 29.90 5.35 9.88
C GLN A 152 28.55 5.78 10.46
N ILE A 153 27.71 6.35 9.61
CA ILE A 153 26.34 6.76 9.94
C ILE A 153 25.43 6.42 8.78
N ASN A 154 24.26 5.82 9.01
CA ASN A 154 23.30 5.61 7.93
C ASN A 154 22.55 6.92 7.61
N GLY A 155 21.88 7.00 6.46
CA GLY A 155 21.20 8.23 6.04
C GLY A 155 20.09 8.72 6.98
N LEU A 156 19.38 7.83 7.70
CA LEU A 156 18.35 8.23 8.67
C LEU A 156 18.92 8.73 10.00
N ASP A 157 20.02 8.15 10.46
CA ASP A 157 20.71 8.58 11.69
C ASP A 157 21.48 9.88 11.44
N LEU A 158 22.02 10.05 10.23
CA LEU A 158 22.60 11.31 9.76
C LEU A 158 21.60 12.45 9.91
N PHE A 159 20.34 12.20 9.60
CA PHE A 159 19.30 13.21 9.74
C PHE A 159 19.01 13.56 11.21
N ASN A 160 18.93 12.58 12.12
CA ASN A 160 18.79 12.86 13.57
C ASN A 160 19.95 13.73 14.04
N PHE A 161 21.17 13.39 13.63
CA PHE A 161 22.36 14.17 13.93
C PHE A 161 22.26 15.61 13.40
N ILE A 162 21.80 15.81 12.15
CA ILE A 162 21.60 17.14 11.57
C ILE A 162 20.55 17.93 12.35
N GLN A 163 19.44 17.31 12.78
CA GLN A 163 18.39 18.00 13.55
C GLN A 163 18.88 18.46 14.93
N GLU A 164 19.55 17.57 15.66
CA GLU A 164 20.12 17.87 16.98
C GLU A 164 21.19 18.99 16.90
N ASN A 165 21.84 19.13 15.75
CA ASN A 165 22.90 20.10 15.49
C ASN A 165 22.50 21.18 14.48
N ALA A 166 21.21 21.36 14.17
CA ALA A 166 20.75 22.24 13.08
C ALA A 166 21.13 23.72 13.30
N ALA A 167 21.22 24.14 14.57
CA ALA A 167 21.70 25.47 14.94
C ALA A 167 23.19 25.70 14.65
N GLN A 168 23.96 24.62 14.44
CA GLN A 168 25.42 24.62 14.31
C GLN A 168 25.90 24.24 12.90
N ILE A 169 25.01 23.78 12.01
CA ILE A 169 25.37 23.29 10.67
C ILE A 169 24.68 24.15 9.60
N ASP A 170 25.44 24.69 8.64
CA ASP A 170 24.90 25.53 7.55
C ASP A 170 24.59 24.77 6.25
N GLY A 171 24.95 23.50 6.19
CA GLY A 171 24.73 22.66 5.03
C GLY A 171 25.56 21.38 5.06
N LEU A 172 25.40 20.57 4.03
CA LEU A 172 26.14 19.33 3.81
C LEU A 172 27.07 19.49 2.61
N LEU A 173 28.29 18.97 2.73
CA LEU A 173 29.18 18.71 1.62
C LEU A 173 29.29 17.20 1.42
N ILE A 174 28.83 16.71 0.28
CA ILE A 174 28.71 15.30 -0.03
C ILE A 174 29.76 14.93 -1.07
N PHE A 175 30.64 13.99 -0.73
CA PHE A 175 31.68 13.45 -1.59
C PHE A 175 31.26 12.05 -2.07
N PRO A 176 30.57 11.95 -3.22
CA PRO A 176 30.18 10.67 -3.79
C PRO A 176 31.39 9.92 -4.36
N ALA A 177 31.37 8.59 -4.28
CA ALA A 177 32.45 7.71 -4.71
C ALA A 177 32.71 7.75 -6.23
N SER A 178 31.73 8.18 -7.01
CA SER A 178 31.81 8.29 -8.47
C SER A 178 32.44 9.60 -8.97
N LYS A 179 32.66 10.59 -8.10
CA LYS A 179 33.34 11.85 -8.42
C LYS A 179 34.73 11.88 -7.77
N SER A 180 35.66 12.65 -8.34
CA SER A 180 36.93 12.89 -7.66
C SER A 180 36.66 13.58 -6.32
N ALA A 181 37.56 13.39 -5.35
CA ALA A 181 37.51 14.08 -4.04
C ALA A 181 37.59 15.62 -4.16
N ASP A 182 37.71 16.14 -5.38
CA ASP A 182 37.81 17.55 -5.71
C ASP A 182 36.45 18.17 -6.09
N GLU A 183 35.38 17.39 -6.32
CA GLU A 183 34.08 17.94 -6.79
C GLU A 183 32.91 17.52 -5.89
N PRO A 184 32.84 18.01 -4.63
CA PRO A 184 31.74 17.70 -3.74
C PRO A 184 30.43 18.37 -4.16
N LEU A 185 29.32 17.73 -3.79
CA LEU A 185 27.98 18.29 -3.91
C LEU A 185 27.58 19.04 -2.65
N TYR A 186 27.07 20.27 -2.81
CA TYR A 186 26.60 21.11 -1.70
C TYR A 186 25.07 21.08 -1.56
N LEU A 187 24.59 20.79 -0.35
CA LEU A 187 23.19 20.95 0.07
C LEU A 187 23.07 22.02 1.17
N SER A 188 22.33 23.08 0.90
CA SER A 188 22.11 24.17 1.86
C SER A 188 21.17 23.79 3.02
N SER A 189 21.43 24.31 4.22
CA SER A 189 20.59 24.18 5.42
C SER A 189 19.12 24.57 5.20
N LYS A 190 18.85 25.46 4.24
CA LYS A 190 17.49 25.85 3.87
C LYS A 190 16.61 24.70 3.38
N TYR A 191 17.19 23.53 3.08
CA TYR A 191 16.47 22.31 2.68
C TYR A 191 16.41 21.24 3.77
N PHE A 192 16.93 21.50 4.97
CA PHE A 192 16.87 20.54 6.07
C PHE A 192 15.42 20.23 6.50
N PHE A 193 14.49 21.18 6.34
CA PHE A 193 13.06 20.92 6.56
C PHE A 193 12.50 19.86 5.57
N ARG A 194 12.99 19.82 4.33
CA ARG A 194 12.58 18.80 3.34
C ARG A 194 13.15 17.44 3.67
N LEU A 195 14.41 17.41 4.12
CA LEU A 195 15.00 16.18 4.64
C LEU A 195 14.21 15.63 5.84
N ASP A 196 13.67 16.51 6.70
CA ASP A 196 12.79 16.13 7.80
C ASP A 196 11.49 15.51 7.33
N GLU A 197 10.75 16.20 6.46
CA GLU A 197 9.50 15.69 5.88
C GLU A 197 9.70 14.32 5.22
N LEU A 198 10.76 14.16 4.41
CA LEU A 198 11.08 12.91 3.74
C LEU A 198 11.53 11.83 4.72
N SER A 199 12.38 12.15 5.71
CA SER A 199 12.82 11.20 6.74
C SER A 199 11.65 10.66 7.56
N GLN A 200 10.69 11.52 7.94
CA GLN A 200 9.49 11.12 8.66
C GLN A 200 8.59 10.20 7.81
N ALA A 201 8.32 10.60 6.55
CA ALA A 201 7.59 9.77 5.60
C ALA A 201 8.27 8.40 5.40
N MET A 202 9.60 8.41 5.33
CA MET A 202 10.41 7.22 5.14
C MET A 202 10.38 6.27 6.36
N ARG A 203 10.46 6.80 7.58
CA ARG A 203 10.29 6.01 8.81
C ARG A 203 8.90 5.39 8.89
N LEU A 204 7.87 6.16 8.57
CA LEU A 204 6.49 5.70 8.50
C LEU A 204 6.34 4.55 7.50
N GLU A 205 6.87 4.71 6.29
CA GLU A 205 6.82 3.68 5.25
C GLU A 205 7.51 2.39 5.68
N ARG A 206 8.68 2.45 6.32
CA ARG A 206 9.36 1.25 6.85
C ARG A 206 8.49 0.49 7.84
N VAL A 207 7.83 1.20 8.74
CA VAL A 207 6.90 0.64 9.73
C VAL A 207 5.61 0.08 9.09
N LEU A 208 5.17 0.68 7.99
CA LEU A 208 4.05 0.17 7.20
C LEU A 208 4.41 -1.16 6.53
N VAL A 209 5.57 -1.20 5.86
CA VAL A 209 6.05 -2.37 5.09
C VAL A 209 6.47 -3.53 5.98
N LYS A 210 7.21 -3.25 7.06
CA LYS A 210 7.78 -4.25 7.98
C LYS A 210 7.16 -4.10 9.38
N PRO A 211 5.92 -4.59 9.57
CA PRO A 211 5.26 -4.47 10.85
C PRO A 211 5.95 -5.37 11.91
N SER A 212 6.24 -4.80 13.07
CA SER A 212 6.82 -5.46 14.25
C SER A 212 5.90 -5.36 15.47
N ALA A 213 6.23 -6.12 16.53
CA ALA A 213 5.52 -6.08 17.81
C ALA A 213 5.98 -4.96 18.76
N ALA A 214 6.89 -4.08 18.31
CA ALA A 214 7.42 -3.00 19.14
C ALA A 214 6.34 -1.94 19.44
N GLU A 215 6.20 -1.54 20.71
CA GLU A 215 5.22 -0.52 21.13
C GLU A 215 5.48 0.85 20.49
N GLU A 216 6.76 1.18 20.28
CA GLU A 216 7.21 2.40 19.61
C GLU A 216 6.63 2.52 18.19
N GLN A 217 6.41 1.39 17.52
CA GLN A 217 5.85 1.35 16.18
C GLN A 217 4.40 1.85 16.12
N ILE A 218 3.60 1.46 17.11
CA ILE A 218 2.20 1.86 17.20
C ILE A 218 2.14 3.36 17.49
N SER A 219 2.99 3.83 18.41
CA SER A 219 3.13 5.26 18.70
C SER A 219 3.53 6.06 17.46
N LEU A 220 4.49 5.54 16.67
CA LEU A 220 4.89 6.15 15.41
C LEU A 220 3.73 6.21 14.43
N LEU A 221 2.98 5.13 14.21
CA LEU A 221 1.83 5.10 13.29
C LEU A 221 0.73 6.07 13.69
N LEU A 222 0.42 6.16 15.00
CA LEU A 222 -0.65 7.02 15.50
C LEU A 222 -0.28 8.50 15.49
N ASN A 223 1.00 8.83 15.67
CA ASN A 223 1.49 10.22 15.68
C ASN A 223 2.02 10.68 14.33
N ALA A 224 2.18 9.76 13.38
CA ALA A 224 2.64 10.07 12.03
C ALA A 224 1.68 11.02 11.30
N ARG A 225 2.26 11.82 10.42
CA ARG A 225 1.54 12.75 9.55
C ARG A 225 1.12 12.05 8.28
N PHE A 226 -0.17 12.10 7.98
CA PHE A 226 -0.74 11.64 6.72
C PHE A 226 -1.35 12.82 5.98
N TRP A 227 -1.13 12.87 4.68
CA TRP A 227 -1.82 13.79 3.77
C TRP A 227 -3.02 13.06 3.20
N VAL A 228 -4.21 13.52 3.54
CA VAL A 228 -5.47 12.87 3.21
C VAL A 228 -6.16 13.65 2.10
N GLU A 229 -6.53 12.96 1.02
CA GLU A 229 -7.27 13.59 -0.07
C GLU A 229 -8.65 14.01 0.43
N GLY A 230 -9.04 15.26 0.19
CA GLY A 230 -10.34 15.79 0.58
C GLY A 230 -10.42 17.31 0.58
N ARG A 231 -11.60 17.84 0.90
CA ARG A 231 -11.87 19.28 0.90
C ARG A 231 -12.57 19.68 2.19
N ASP A 232 -12.30 20.88 2.68
CA ASP A 232 -12.92 21.45 3.89
C ASP A 232 -12.80 20.54 5.13
N GLY A 233 -11.64 19.87 5.27
CA GLY A 233 -11.37 18.94 6.38
C GLY A 233 -12.16 17.62 6.32
N LYS A 234 -12.82 17.32 5.20
CA LYS A 234 -13.53 16.05 4.97
C LYS A 234 -12.78 15.22 3.95
N ALA A 235 -12.38 14.02 4.37
CA ALA A 235 -11.70 13.08 3.50
C ALA A 235 -12.62 12.59 2.38
N SER A 236 -12.10 12.59 1.15
CA SER A 236 -12.76 12.05 -0.03
C SER A 236 -12.87 10.53 0.05
N LEU A 237 -14.05 10.03 -0.31
CA LEU A 237 -14.27 8.59 -0.41
C LEU A 237 -13.98 8.14 -1.84
N ASN A 238 -12.87 7.46 -2.03
CA ASN A 238 -12.44 6.96 -3.33
C ASN A 238 -12.86 5.51 -3.53
N ARG A 239 -13.58 5.24 -4.62
CA ARG A 239 -13.95 3.90 -5.01
C ARG A 239 -12.92 3.41 -6.01
N ALA A 240 -12.07 2.48 -5.60
CA ALA A 240 -11.08 1.91 -6.50
C ALA A 240 -11.78 1.20 -7.67
N LEU A 241 -11.42 1.57 -8.90
CA LEU A 241 -12.03 1.09 -10.16
C LEU A 241 -12.08 -0.44 -10.28
N HIS A 242 -11.19 -1.16 -9.58
CA HIS A 242 -11.08 -2.62 -9.68
C HIS A 242 -11.56 -3.39 -8.43
N SER A 243 -11.72 -2.76 -7.26
CA SER A 243 -12.11 -3.48 -6.03
C SER A 243 -13.49 -3.11 -5.50
N GLU A 244 -14.15 -2.09 -6.07
CA GLU A 244 -15.43 -1.52 -5.61
C GLU A 244 -15.43 -1.15 -4.10
N ALA A 245 -14.28 -1.19 -3.44
CA ALA A 245 -14.07 -0.83 -2.06
C ALA A 245 -14.05 0.69 -1.95
N ALA A 246 -14.66 1.20 -0.89
CA ALA A 246 -14.75 2.61 -0.60
C ALA A 246 -13.65 2.97 0.41
N LEU A 247 -12.58 3.57 -0.08
CA LEU A 247 -11.34 3.80 0.67
C LEU A 247 -11.11 5.28 0.91
N ILE A 248 -10.48 5.59 2.03
CA ILE A 248 -9.84 6.90 2.22
C ILE A 248 -8.41 6.82 1.70
N ASP A 249 -8.03 7.79 0.88
CA ASP A 249 -6.66 7.90 0.39
C ASP A 249 -5.82 8.73 1.34
N ALA A 250 -4.82 8.09 1.90
CA ALA A 250 -3.81 8.69 2.74
C ALA A 250 -2.46 8.60 2.03
N ILE A 251 -1.64 9.64 2.18
CA ILE A 251 -0.38 9.79 1.48
C ILE A 251 0.69 10.09 2.54
N THR A 252 1.82 9.39 2.49
CA THR A 252 2.89 9.52 3.49
C THR A 252 3.70 10.81 3.33
N SER A 253 3.63 11.47 2.17
CA SER A 253 4.34 12.71 1.88
C SER A 253 3.49 13.66 1.02
N GLN A 254 3.59 14.96 1.30
CA GLN A 254 2.87 16.01 0.56
C GLN A 254 3.16 15.98 -0.94
N GLU A 255 4.37 15.59 -1.32
CA GLU A 255 4.83 15.58 -2.72
C GLU A 255 4.00 14.65 -3.61
N LYS A 256 3.45 13.58 -3.03
CA LYS A 256 2.59 12.64 -3.74
C LYS A 256 1.16 13.11 -3.89
N CYS A 257 0.76 14.21 -3.26
CA CYS A 257 -0.57 14.80 -3.42
C CYS A 257 -0.79 15.36 -4.85
N GLY A 258 0.28 15.75 -5.55
CA GLY A 258 0.18 16.32 -6.90
C GLY A 258 -0.77 17.53 -6.92
N MET A 259 -1.81 17.47 -7.77
CA MET A 259 -2.87 18.49 -7.85
C MET A 259 -4.09 18.20 -6.94
N GLN A 260 -4.08 17.09 -6.19
CA GLN A 260 -5.19 16.75 -5.32
C GLN A 260 -5.26 17.74 -4.16
N VAL A 261 -6.48 18.11 -3.78
CA VAL A 261 -6.69 18.87 -2.54
C VAL A 261 -6.47 17.88 -1.41
N CYS A 262 -5.37 18.05 -0.68
CA CYS A 262 -5.04 17.23 0.47
C CYS A 262 -4.90 18.11 1.71
N PHE A 263 -5.23 17.54 2.86
CA PHE A 263 -5.03 18.17 4.16
C PHE A 263 -4.34 17.20 5.11
N GLU A 264 -3.65 17.75 6.11
CA GLU A 264 -2.93 16.95 7.09
C GLU A 264 -3.88 16.35 8.12
N MET A 265 -3.65 15.08 8.45
CA MET A 265 -4.21 14.41 9.63
C MET A 265 -3.09 13.61 10.31
N SER A 266 -3.10 13.57 11.64
CA SER A 266 -2.35 12.55 12.36
C SER A 266 -2.93 11.16 12.09
N GLY A 267 -2.12 10.12 12.25
CA GLY A 267 -2.59 8.73 12.14
C GLY A 267 -3.77 8.44 13.07
N ARG A 268 -3.75 8.97 14.30
CA ARG A 268 -4.85 8.84 15.25
C ARG A 268 -6.13 9.48 14.74
N GLU A 269 -6.07 10.70 14.22
CA GLU A 269 -7.25 11.39 13.67
C GLU A 269 -7.81 10.64 12.46
N LEU A 270 -6.93 10.20 11.54
CA LEU A 270 -7.34 9.45 10.35
C LEU A 270 -7.99 8.11 10.72
N PHE A 271 -7.37 7.37 11.65
CA PHE A 271 -7.88 6.08 12.09
C PHE A 271 -9.22 6.22 12.82
N GLN A 272 -9.36 7.25 13.65
CA GLN A 272 -10.62 7.55 14.32
C GLN A 272 -11.71 7.96 13.31
N TYR A 273 -11.38 8.80 12.33
CA TYR A 273 -12.29 9.18 11.25
C TYR A 273 -12.82 7.96 10.49
N VAL A 274 -11.96 7.02 10.13
CA VAL A 274 -12.38 5.79 9.43
C VAL A 274 -13.20 4.87 10.34
N LYS A 275 -12.81 4.72 11.61
CA LYS A 275 -13.57 3.94 12.59
C LYS A 275 -15.01 4.45 12.74
N ASP A 276 -15.19 5.76 12.74
CA ASP A 276 -16.50 6.40 12.95
C ASP A 276 -17.33 6.53 11.66
N ASN A 277 -16.76 6.21 10.49
CA ASN A 277 -17.43 6.35 9.20
C ASN A 277 -17.93 4.99 8.64
N PRO A 278 -19.24 4.71 8.69
CA PRO A 278 -19.80 3.43 8.23
C PRO A 278 -19.76 3.25 6.71
N SER A 279 -19.39 4.28 5.93
CA SER A 279 -19.27 4.18 4.47
C SER A 279 -17.87 3.79 4.00
N VAL A 280 -16.88 3.72 4.91
CA VAL A 280 -15.46 3.47 4.59
C VAL A 280 -15.06 2.03 4.89
N ASP A 281 -14.48 1.36 3.90
CA ASP A 281 -14.04 -0.04 4.00
C ASP A 281 -12.60 -0.18 4.53
N GLY A 282 -11.81 0.90 4.50
CA GLY A 282 -10.43 0.95 5.00
C GLY A 282 -9.67 2.19 4.52
N ILE A 283 -8.35 2.17 4.66
CA ILE A 283 -7.45 3.23 4.20
C ILE A 283 -6.52 2.67 3.13
N ARG A 284 -6.39 3.36 1.99
CA ARG A 284 -5.30 3.13 1.04
C ARG A 284 -4.19 4.13 1.32
N ILE A 285 -3.01 3.61 1.60
CA ILE A 285 -1.81 4.40 1.87
C ILE A 285 -0.93 4.40 0.63
N ASN A 286 -0.80 5.57 0.02
CA ASN A 286 0.13 5.83 -1.06
C ASN A 286 1.48 6.27 -0.49
N CYS A 287 2.47 5.40 -0.62
CA CYS A 287 3.84 5.65 -0.23
C CYS A 287 4.53 6.54 -1.27
N ILE A 288 5.47 7.40 -0.85
CA ILE A 288 6.32 8.18 -1.75
C ILE A 288 7.22 7.28 -2.62
N GLY A 289 7.45 6.04 -2.18
CA GLY A 289 8.14 5.00 -2.91
C GLY A 289 9.65 5.10 -2.69
N GLY A 290 10.30 3.95 -2.60
CA GLY A 290 11.76 3.83 -2.43
C GLY A 290 12.22 3.17 -1.13
N LEU A 291 11.32 2.51 -0.40
CA LEU A 291 11.66 1.84 0.86
C LEU A 291 11.30 0.36 0.86
N ASP A 292 12.35 -0.44 0.68
CA ASP A 292 12.66 -1.59 1.52
C ASP A 292 11.60 -2.69 1.69
N ALA A 293 10.92 -3.08 0.61
CA ALA A 293 10.55 -4.49 0.41
C ALA A 293 11.58 -5.18 -0.49
N ASP A 294 12.83 -5.26 0.00
CA ASP A 294 13.93 -5.92 -0.71
C ASP A 294 14.16 -5.36 -2.13
N GLY A 295 14.01 -4.03 -2.27
CA GLY A 295 14.17 -3.31 -3.54
C GLY A 295 12.88 -3.16 -4.37
N LYS A 296 11.76 -3.79 -3.98
CA LYS A 296 10.49 -3.71 -4.73
C LYS A 296 9.66 -2.49 -4.34
N ARG A 297 9.15 -1.76 -5.34
CA ARG A 297 8.22 -0.63 -5.13
C ARG A 297 6.91 -1.15 -4.54
N LEU A 298 6.55 -0.65 -3.36
CA LEU A 298 5.23 -0.80 -2.74
C LEU A 298 4.49 0.53 -2.89
N ASN A 299 3.70 0.64 -3.95
CA ASN A 299 2.73 1.71 -4.04
C ASN A 299 1.36 1.15 -3.62
N GLN A 300 0.63 1.91 -2.80
CA GLN A 300 -0.78 1.63 -2.44
C GLN A 300 -1.01 0.42 -1.54
N MET A 301 -0.47 0.50 -0.32
CA MET A 301 -0.81 -0.43 0.77
C MET A 301 -2.23 -0.16 1.27
N VAL A 302 -2.86 -1.15 1.90
CA VAL A 302 -4.19 -0.99 2.47
C VAL A 302 -4.21 -1.41 3.94
N LEU A 303 -4.87 -0.60 4.77
CA LEU A 303 -5.21 -0.95 6.15
C LEU A 303 -6.70 -1.27 6.26
N SER A 304 -7.01 -2.44 6.80
CA SER A 304 -8.39 -2.88 7.04
C SER A 304 -8.96 -2.32 8.35
N LEU A 305 -10.29 -2.40 8.49
CA LEU A 305 -10.98 -1.89 9.68
C LEU A 305 -10.52 -2.58 10.97
N ALA A 306 -10.25 -3.88 10.94
CA ALA A 306 -9.72 -4.59 12.11
C ALA A 306 -8.33 -4.08 12.51
N GLN A 307 -7.45 -3.83 11.53
CA GLN A 307 -6.11 -3.30 11.80
C GLN A 307 -6.17 -1.89 12.39
N ILE A 308 -7.00 -1.02 11.80
CA ILE A 308 -7.24 0.35 12.28
C ILE A 308 -7.74 0.33 13.72
N HIS A 309 -8.74 -0.50 14.03
CA HIS A 309 -9.32 -0.58 15.36
C HIS A 309 -8.32 -1.12 16.39
N ALA A 310 -7.56 -2.16 16.04
CA ALA A 310 -6.53 -2.72 16.91
C ALA A 310 -5.41 -1.73 17.19
N LEU A 311 -4.95 -0.97 16.18
CA LEU A 311 -3.92 0.06 16.34
C LEU A 311 -4.39 1.17 17.31
N LEU A 312 -5.65 1.60 17.21
CA LEU A 312 -6.25 2.55 18.15
C LEU A 312 -6.33 2.00 19.59
N GLU A 313 -6.42 0.68 19.75
CA GLU A 313 -6.39 -0.03 21.04
C GLU A 313 -4.97 -0.37 21.53
N GLY A 314 -3.92 0.08 20.83
CA GLY A 314 -2.54 -0.20 21.22
C GLY A 314 -2.04 -1.60 20.84
N LYS A 315 -2.65 -2.25 19.85
CA LYS A 315 -2.24 -3.58 19.35
C LYS A 315 -1.96 -3.55 17.87
N ASP A 316 -0.85 -4.16 17.45
CA ASP A 316 -0.58 -4.38 16.03
C ASP A 316 -0.92 -5.83 15.66
N ILE A 317 -1.97 -5.99 14.83
CA ILE A 317 -2.43 -7.29 14.31
C ILE A 317 -2.11 -7.46 12.83
N ARG A 318 -1.31 -6.56 12.24
CA ARG A 318 -0.97 -6.64 10.82
C ARG A 318 -0.20 -7.94 10.54
N PRO A 319 -0.45 -8.61 9.41
CA PRO A 319 0.29 -9.80 9.05
C PRO A 319 1.81 -9.49 8.99
N GLY A 320 2.61 -10.29 9.71
CA GLY A 320 4.06 -10.07 9.85
C GLY A 320 4.52 -9.72 11.29
N VAL A 321 3.61 -9.19 12.12
CA VAL A 321 3.91 -8.89 13.55
C VAL A 321 4.15 -10.15 14.36
N ARG A 322 3.29 -11.16 14.17
CA ARG A 322 3.33 -12.48 14.81
C ARG A 322 2.84 -13.53 13.81
N PRO A 323 3.16 -14.82 14.02
CA PRO A 323 2.52 -15.90 13.27
C PRO A 323 0.99 -15.80 13.35
N LEU A 324 0.33 -16.01 12.22
CA LEU A 324 -1.13 -16.04 12.11
C LEU A 324 -1.66 -17.35 12.71
N LYS A 325 -2.60 -17.29 13.65
CA LYS A 325 -3.10 -18.51 14.30
C LYS A 325 -4.17 -19.20 13.48
N ALA A 326 -3.85 -20.38 12.97
CA ALA A 326 -4.81 -21.27 12.31
C ALA A 326 -5.03 -22.51 13.18
N ARG A 327 -6.26 -23.05 13.16
CA ARG A 327 -6.69 -24.15 14.02
C ARG A 327 -6.80 -25.47 13.27
N SER A 328 -7.01 -25.41 11.96
CA SER A 328 -7.07 -26.59 11.09
C SER A 328 -6.46 -26.31 9.72
N ILE A 329 -6.17 -27.37 8.98
CA ILE A 329 -5.71 -27.26 7.59
C ILE A 329 -6.75 -26.58 6.70
N LYS A 330 -8.04 -26.81 6.94
CA LYS A 330 -9.12 -26.16 6.18
C LYS A 330 -9.14 -24.65 6.40
N GLU A 331 -8.91 -24.19 7.63
CA GLU A 331 -8.82 -22.76 7.94
C GLU A 331 -7.60 -22.10 7.27
N LEU A 332 -6.44 -22.75 7.32
CA LEU A 332 -5.22 -22.28 6.66
C LEU A 332 -5.41 -22.19 5.14
N GLU A 333 -5.91 -23.26 4.51
CA GLU A 333 -6.15 -23.31 3.06
C GLU A 333 -7.19 -22.28 2.61
N PHE A 334 -8.23 -22.08 3.41
CA PHE A 334 -9.26 -21.09 3.12
C PHE A 334 -8.70 -19.66 3.22
N TYR A 335 -7.89 -19.34 4.22
CA TYR A 335 -7.18 -18.05 4.29
C TYR A 335 -6.32 -17.81 3.05
N LEU A 336 -5.51 -18.80 2.65
CA LEU A 336 -4.65 -18.68 1.46
C LEU A 336 -5.47 -18.43 0.20
N THR A 337 -6.62 -19.10 0.07
CA THR A 337 -7.56 -18.90 -1.05
C THR A 337 -8.14 -17.49 -1.05
N GLN A 338 -8.57 -16.98 0.12
CA GLN A 338 -9.12 -15.63 0.26
C GLN A 338 -8.12 -14.56 -0.14
N MET A 339 -6.85 -14.75 0.23
CA MET A 339 -5.75 -13.83 -0.10
C MET A 339 -5.19 -14.05 -1.52
N SER A 340 -5.85 -14.89 -2.34
CA SER A 340 -5.41 -15.23 -3.70
C SER A 340 -3.96 -15.71 -3.76
N PHE A 341 -3.51 -16.42 -2.72
CA PHE A 341 -2.19 -17.04 -2.70
C PHE A 341 -2.12 -18.11 -3.80
N PRO A 342 -1.03 -18.17 -4.58
CA PRO A 342 -0.95 -19.10 -5.71
C PRO A 342 -1.14 -20.56 -5.26
N TYR A 343 -1.96 -21.30 -5.99
CA TYR A 343 -2.32 -22.68 -5.64
C TYR A 343 -1.48 -23.73 -6.38
N LYS A 344 -0.97 -23.41 -7.57
CA LYS A 344 -0.21 -24.33 -8.42
C LYS A 344 1.13 -24.65 -7.75
N GLU A 345 1.46 -25.94 -7.64
CA GLU A 345 2.73 -26.44 -7.04
C GLU A 345 2.99 -26.04 -5.58
N ARG A 346 1.95 -25.56 -4.89
CA ARG A 346 2.04 -25.14 -3.49
C ARG A 346 2.40 -26.30 -2.57
N LYS A 347 3.37 -26.07 -1.69
CA LYS A 347 3.82 -27.00 -0.65
C LYS A 347 3.68 -26.37 0.72
N LEU A 348 3.24 -27.14 1.71
CA LEU A 348 3.27 -26.72 3.11
C LEU A 348 4.60 -27.15 3.73
N ILE A 349 5.32 -26.20 4.29
CA ILE A 349 6.59 -26.38 4.98
C ILE A 349 6.33 -26.22 6.47
N GLU A 350 6.67 -27.25 7.23
CA GLU A 350 6.43 -27.33 8.68
C GLU A 350 7.76 -27.15 9.42
N ALA A 351 7.74 -26.40 10.51
CA ALA A 351 8.89 -26.18 11.37
C ALA A 351 8.49 -26.31 12.84
N GLU A 352 9.22 -27.14 13.57
CA GLU A 352 9.08 -27.29 15.01
C GLU A 352 10.12 -26.41 15.72
N THR A 353 9.72 -25.78 16.82
CA THR A 353 10.66 -25.19 17.78
C THR A 353 10.45 -25.85 19.15
N PRO A 354 11.48 -25.99 19.99
CA PRO A 354 11.34 -26.63 21.30
C PRO A 354 10.26 -25.99 22.19
N SER A 355 10.10 -24.66 22.12
CA SER A 355 9.08 -23.92 22.88
C SER A 355 7.66 -24.21 22.38
N LEU A 356 7.42 -24.17 21.07
CA LEU A 356 6.09 -24.46 20.51
C LEU A 356 5.70 -25.92 20.67
N LYS A 357 6.67 -26.84 20.62
CA LYS A 357 6.43 -28.26 20.83
C LYS A 357 5.93 -28.56 22.25
N ALA A 358 6.44 -27.85 23.26
CA ALA A 358 5.94 -27.94 24.63
C ALA A 358 4.48 -27.47 24.76
N GLU A 359 4.02 -26.58 23.87
CA GLU A 359 2.64 -26.09 23.78
C GLU A 359 1.76 -26.90 22.80
N ASN A 360 2.25 -28.02 22.24
CA ASN A 360 1.59 -28.80 21.20
C ASN A 360 1.25 -27.98 19.92
N LYS A 361 2.18 -27.11 19.52
CA LYS A 361 2.08 -26.24 18.35
C LYS A 361 3.28 -26.37 17.42
N MET A 362 3.11 -25.94 16.18
CA MET A 362 4.17 -25.83 15.18
C MET A 362 3.95 -24.62 14.26
N LEU A 363 4.99 -24.26 13.52
CA LEU A 363 4.93 -23.23 12.50
C LEU A 363 4.73 -23.86 11.12
N VAL A 364 3.87 -23.26 10.32
CA VAL A 364 3.61 -23.68 8.94
C VAL A 364 3.71 -22.49 8.00
N ARG A 365 4.30 -22.71 6.81
CA ARG A 365 4.23 -21.77 5.68
C ARG A 365 3.84 -22.51 4.42
N ALA A 366 3.03 -21.88 3.59
CA ALA A 366 2.88 -22.29 2.20
C ALA A 366 4.00 -21.68 1.35
N MET A 367 4.51 -22.48 0.42
CA MET A 367 5.58 -22.13 -0.51
C MET A 367 5.16 -22.51 -1.92
N VAL A 368 5.38 -21.61 -2.88
CA VAL A 368 5.18 -21.90 -4.31
C VAL A 368 6.47 -21.59 -5.04
N PRO A 369 7.04 -22.56 -5.77
CA PRO A 369 8.22 -22.31 -6.58
C PRO A 369 7.82 -21.54 -7.87
N TYR A 370 8.74 -20.74 -8.41
CA TYR A 370 8.61 -20.06 -9.70
C TYR A 370 7.53 -18.97 -9.78
N ILE A 371 7.12 -18.43 -8.64
CA ILE A 371 6.28 -17.23 -8.55
C ILE A 371 6.94 -16.31 -7.54
N SER A 372 7.10 -15.02 -7.83
CA SER A 372 7.73 -14.05 -6.91
C SER A 372 6.85 -12.83 -6.58
N VAL A 373 5.63 -12.81 -7.13
CA VAL A 373 4.82 -11.59 -7.26
C VAL A 373 3.61 -11.53 -6.33
N TRP A 374 3.38 -12.53 -5.48
CA TRP A 374 2.32 -12.48 -4.47
C TRP A 374 2.72 -11.60 -3.29
N ARG A 375 1.81 -10.76 -2.80
CA ARG A 375 2.03 -9.90 -1.62
C ARG A 375 1.00 -10.21 -0.54
N GLN A 376 1.49 -10.28 0.69
CA GLN A 376 0.72 -10.58 1.89
C GLN A 376 -0.21 -9.44 2.33
N GLN A 377 0.13 -8.20 1.97
CA GLN A 377 -0.67 -7.01 2.26
C GLN A 377 -1.66 -6.76 1.11
N GLU A 378 -2.88 -6.35 1.42
CA GLU A 378 -3.83 -5.89 0.40
C GLU A 378 -3.23 -4.67 -0.31
N THR A 379 -3.11 -4.73 -1.65
CA THR A 379 -2.72 -3.60 -2.49
C THR A 379 -3.78 -3.37 -3.57
N VAL A 380 -4.08 -2.10 -3.88
CA VAL A 380 -5.19 -1.75 -4.80
C VAL A 380 -4.78 -1.81 -6.27
N ALA A 381 -3.47 -1.81 -6.56
CA ALA A 381 -2.91 -2.12 -7.85
C ALA A 381 -1.95 -3.30 -7.68
N GLY A 382 -2.13 -4.34 -8.48
CA GLY A 382 -1.10 -5.35 -8.66
C GLY A 382 0.15 -4.66 -9.18
N GLN A 383 1.15 -4.47 -8.33
CA GLN A 383 2.51 -4.23 -8.79
C GLN A 383 3.23 -5.58 -8.75
N LEU A 384 2.72 -6.46 -9.62
CA LEU A 384 3.48 -7.55 -10.20
C LEU A 384 4.52 -6.85 -11.09
N GLU A 385 5.77 -6.76 -10.65
CA GLU A 385 6.83 -6.69 -11.66
C GLU A 385 6.99 -8.13 -12.14
N GLU A 386 6.36 -8.44 -13.28
CA GLU A 386 6.67 -9.65 -14.04
C GLU A 386 8.18 -9.66 -14.31
N GLY A 387 8.89 -10.69 -13.85
CA GLY A 387 10.31 -10.85 -14.24
C GLY A 387 11.19 -11.64 -13.28
N ASP A 388 10.88 -11.66 -11.98
CA ASP A 388 11.72 -12.42 -11.03
C ASP A 388 11.23 -13.86 -10.92
N GLU A 389 11.99 -14.84 -11.41
CA GLU A 389 11.82 -16.23 -10.99
C GLU A 389 12.25 -16.34 -9.52
N GLY A 390 11.36 -16.77 -8.63
CA GLY A 390 11.64 -16.83 -7.20
C GLY A 390 10.70 -17.75 -6.44
N ILE A 391 10.96 -17.89 -5.14
CA ILE A 391 10.10 -18.64 -4.22
C ILE A 391 9.11 -17.66 -3.58
N THR A 392 7.82 -17.88 -3.78
CA THR A 392 6.77 -17.15 -3.05
C THR A 392 6.50 -17.87 -1.75
N TRP A 393 6.51 -17.11 -0.66
CA TRP A 393 6.15 -17.60 0.66
C TRP A 393 4.89 -16.92 1.18
N SER A 394 4.03 -17.70 1.82
CA SER A 394 2.92 -17.18 2.60
C SER A 394 3.42 -16.54 3.91
N PRO A 395 2.50 -15.92 4.69
CA PRO A 395 2.76 -15.62 6.08
C PRO A 395 3.15 -16.88 6.86
N VAL A 396 3.78 -16.69 8.01
CA VAL A 396 3.96 -17.77 8.99
C VAL A 396 2.65 -17.99 9.71
N PHE A 397 2.22 -19.25 9.80
CA PHE A 397 1.08 -19.69 10.59
C PHE A 397 1.57 -20.43 11.83
N GLU A 398 0.91 -20.21 12.97
CA GLU A 398 1.00 -21.07 14.15
C GLU A 398 -0.21 -22.00 14.14
N VAL A 399 0.02 -23.31 14.22
CA VAL A 399 -1.04 -24.34 14.19
C VAL A 399 -0.82 -25.40 15.29
N PRO A 400 -1.87 -26.08 15.76
CA PRO A 400 -1.74 -27.27 16.59
C PRO A 400 -0.96 -28.38 15.85
N CYS A 401 -0.20 -29.22 16.54
CA CYS A 401 0.53 -30.33 15.89
C CYS A 401 -0.40 -31.30 15.12
N ASN A 402 -1.67 -31.44 15.54
CA ASN A 402 -2.68 -32.28 14.90
C ASN A 402 -3.59 -31.52 13.91
N TYR A 403 -3.22 -30.33 13.45
CA TYR A 403 -4.08 -29.45 12.62
C TYR A 403 -4.65 -30.11 11.34
N LYS A 404 -4.00 -31.16 10.82
CA LYS A 404 -4.47 -31.93 9.64
C LYS A 404 -5.66 -32.85 9.96
N GLU A 405 -5.82 -33.23 11.22
CA GLU A 405 -6.88 -34.13 11.71
C GLU A 405 -8.08 -33.37 12.26
N VAL A 406 -7.93 -32.07 12.49
CA VAL A 406 -9.00 -31.20 13.01
C VAL A 406 -10.10 -31.04 11.96
N GLU A 407 -11.32 -31.46 12.31
CA GLU A 407 -12.50 -31.33 11.45
C GLU A 407 -12.89 -29.87 11.19
N GLY A 408 -13.38 -29.60 9.99
CA GLY A 408 -13.87 -28.28 9.60
C GLY A 408 -12.82 -27.19 9.78
N PHE A 409 -13.24 -25.99 10.18
CA PHE A 409 -12.35 -24.86 10.46
C PHE A 409 -11.68 -24.90 11.85
N GLY A 410 -11.97 -25.93 12.65
CA GLY A 410 -11.55 -26.01 14.05
C GLY A 410 -12.56 -25.39 15.03
N GLN A 411 -12.33 -25.62 16.33
CA GLN A 411 -13.20 -25.14 17.41
C GLN A 411 -12.89 -23.69 17.82
N GLY A 412 -13.90 -22.97 18.33
CA GLY A 412 -13.73 -21.60 18.85
C GLY A 412 -13.80 -20.51 17.78
N LYS A 413 -13.31 -19.31 18.12
CA LYS A 413 -13.32 -18.15 17.23
C LYS A 413 -12.07 -18.13 16.34
N SER A 414 -12.25 -17.94 15.03
CA SER A 414 -11.11 -17.73 14.13
C SER A 414 -10.39 -16.41 14.42
N GLU A 415 -9.06 -16.43 14.39
CA GLU A 415 -8.22 -15.22 14.45
C GLU A 415 -7.78 -14.73 13.07
N ILE A 416 -8.05 -15.47 11.99
CA ILE A 416 -7.51 -15.16 10.64
C ILE A 416 -8.57 -15.08 9.54
N LEU A 417 -9.75 -15.68 9.74
CA LEU A 417 -10.78 -15.69 8.71
C LEU A 417 -11.58 -14.39 8.73
N CYS A 418 -11.68 -13.76 7.55
CA CYS A 418 -12.45 -12.52 7.41
C CYS A 418 -13.95 -12.82 7.29
N PRO A 419 -14.82 -12.26 8.16
CA PRO A 419 -16.27 -12.46 8.09
C PRO A 419 -16.88 -12.02 6.76
N GLY A 420 -16.38 -10.93 6.17
CA GLY A 420 -16.85 -10.43 4.88
C GLY A 420 -16.62 -11.41 3.73
N HIS A 421 -15.53 -12.16 3.76
CA HIS A 421 -15.29 -13.22 2.77
C HIS A 421 -16.13 -14.46 3.05
N LEU A 422 -16.33 -14.84 4.31
CA LEU A 422 -17.21 -15.96 4.66
C LEU A 422 -18.66 -15.72 4.21
N VAL A 423 -19.22 -14.53 4.40
CA VAL A 423 -20.58 -14.24 3.90
C VAL A 423 -20.64 -14.20 2.36
N ARG A 424 -19.53 -13.84 1.69
CA ARG A 424 -19.42 -13.92 0.23
C ARG A 424 -19.55 -15.36 -0.25
N GLU A 425 -18.96 -16.33 0.45
CA GLU A 425 -19.12 -17.78 0.18
C GLU A 425 -20.56 -18.26 0.39
N LEU A 426 -21.34 -17.57 1.24
CA LEU A 426 -22.78 -17.79 1.36
C LEU A 426 -23.61 -17.05 0.29
N ASN A 427 -22.97 -16.57 -0.77
CA ASN A 427 -23.57 -15.79 -1.86
C ASN A 427 -24.26 -14.50 -1.38
N ALA A 428 -23.68 -13.76 -0.43
CA ALA A 428 -24.26 -12.50 0.03
C ALA A 428 -24.43 -11.43 -1.07
N LEU A 429 -23.64 -11.51 -2.15
CA LEU A 429 -23.67 -10.55 -3.26
C LEU A 429 -24.52 -11.01 -4.46
N SER A 430 -25.18 -12.17 -4.40
CA SER A 430 -26.03 -12.64 -5.49
C SER A 430 -27.35 -11.85 -5.57
N MET A 431 -27.98 -11.87 -6.75
CA MET A 431 -29.34 -11.33 -6.88
C MET A 431 -30.31 -12.13 -6.00
N GLY A 432 -31.12 -11.43 -5.20
CA GLY A 432 -32.07 -12.07 -4.28
C GLY A 432 -31.44 -12.60 -2.98
N ALA A 433 -30.15 -12.35 -2.72
CA ALA A 433 -29.42 -12.88 -1.56
C ALA A 433 -30.08 -12.63 -0.19
N LYS A 434 -30.86 -11.56 -0.06
CA LYS A 434 -31.62 -11.23 1.16
C LYS A 434 -32.65 -12.31 1.50
N ASP A 435 -33.23 -12.95 0.50
CA ASP A 435 -34.12 -14.10 0.67
C ASP A 435 -33.31 -15.40 0.54
N THR A 436 -32.99 -16.00 1.69
CA THR A 436 -32.21 -17.24 1.78
C THR A 436 -32.87 -18.41 1.06
N ASP A 437 -34.20 -18.42 0.96
CA ASP A 437 -34.91 -19.50 0.26
C ASP A 437 -34.65 -19.44 -1.24
N SER A 438 -34.61 -18.23 -1.82
CA SER A 438 -34.33 -18.02 -3.24
C SER A 438 -32.83 -18.19 -3.59
N ASN A 439 -31.93 -17.80 -2.69
CA ASN A 439 -30.49 -17.69 -2.96
C ASN A 439 -29.76 -19.04 -3.07
N PHE A 440 -30.23 -20.07 -2.34
CA PHE A 440 -29.61 -21.39 -2.38
C PHE A 440 -30.62 -22.51 -2.62
N LYS A 441 -30.50 -23.04 -3.83
CA LYS A 441 -31.46 -23.91 -4.47
C LYS A 441 -30.68 -24.92 -5.33
N PRO A 442 -29.82 -25.78 -4.75
CA PRO A 442 -29.06 -26.79 -5.49
C PRO A 442 -29.96 -27.96 -5.94
N GLY A 443 -29.43 -28.83 -6.80
CA GLY A 443 -30.13 -30.02 -7.29
C GLY A 443 -31.14 -29.79 -8.41
N LYS A 444 -31.52 -30.88 -9.08
CA LYS A 444 -32.50 -30.88 -10.16
C LYS A 444 -33.90 -30.89 -9.59
N ASN A 445 -34.74 -29.96 -10.05
CA ASN A 445 -36.16 -29.93 -9.69
C ASN A 445 -36.87 -31.13 -10.33
N ILE A 446 -37.56 -31.90 -9.51
CA ILE A 446 -38.55 -32.89 -9.94
C ILE A 446 -39.88 -32.45 -9.32
N PHE A 447 -41.02 -32.60 -10.00
CA PHE A 447 -42.31 -32.00 -9.60
C PHE A 447 -42.65 -31.93 -8.09
N ILE A 448 -42.22 -32.90 -7.28
CA ILE A 448 -42.46 -33.03 -5.84
C ILE A 448 -41.31 -32.55 -4.93
N GLY A 449 -40.16 -32.14 -5.47
CA GLY A 449 -38.97 -31.80 -4.70
C GLY A 449 -37.70 -31.70 -5.53
N ARG A 450 -36.53 -31.95 -4.93
CA ARG A 450 -35.25 -31.83 -5.63
C ARG A 450 -34.35 -33.03 -5.36
N VAL A 451 -33.71 -33.52 -6.42
CA VAL A 451 -32.70 -34.58 -6.35
C VAL A 451 -31.33 -33.91 -6.36
N LEU A 452 -30.49 -34.29 -5.40
CA LEU A 452 -29.16 -33.73 -5.22
C LEU A 452 -28.10 -34.77 -5.55
N ASP A 453 -27.11 -34.36 -6.34
CA ASP A 453 -25.93 -35.17 -6.59
C ASP A 453 -24.88 -34.99 -5.47
N ASP A 454 -23.77 -35.70 -5.59
CA ASP A 454 -22.67 -35.61 -4.61
C ASP A 454 -22.04 -34.21 -4.56
N TYR A 455 -22.03 -33.48 -5.67
CA TYR A 455 -21.49 -32.13 -5.72
C TYR A 455 -22.40 -31.15 -4.96
N ASP A 456 -23.71 -31.21 -5.19
CA ASP A 456 -24.71 -30.41 -4.48
C ASP A 456 -24.62 -30.62 -2.95
N ARG A 457 -24.51 -31.89 -2.52
CA ARG A 457 -24.38 -32.23 -1.09
C ARG A 457 -23.06 -31.73 -0.50
N LYS A 458 -21.95 -31.82 -1.24
CA LYS A 458 -20.66 -31.26 -0.82
C LYS A 458 -20.71 -29.74 -0.69
N GLN A 459 -21.37 -29.06 -1.63
CA GLN A 459 -21.60 -27.61 -1.58
C GLN A 459 -22.46 -27.22 -0.37
N ALA A 460 -23.51 -27.98 -0.08
CA ALA A 460 -24.33 -27.77 1.12
C ALA A 460 -23.50 -27.97 2.40
N GLY A 461 -22.69 -29.03 2.48
CA GLY A 461 -21.76 -29.26 3.59
C GLY A 461 -20.75 -28.11 3.77
N TYR A 462 -20.16 -27.64 2.68
CA TYR A 462 -19.26 -26.48 2.72
C TYR A 462 -19.95 -25.22 3.26
N ARG A 463 -21.16 -24.92 2.80
CA ARG A 463 -21.95 -23.77 3.29
C ARG A 463 -22.31 -23.89 4.76
N ILE A 464 -22.58 -25.10 5.26
CA ILE A 464 -22.82 -25.36 6.68
C ILE A 464 -21.57 -25.01 7.50
N ASP A 465 -20.40 -25.45 7.06
CA ASP A 465 -19.14 -25.16 7.77
C ASP A 465 -18.86 -23.65 7.79
N VAL A 466 -19.10 -22.96 6.68
CA VAL A 466 -18.95 -21.49 6.58
C VAL A 466 -19.94 -20.78 7.52
N ALA A 467 -21.21 -21.16 7.50
CA ALA A 467 -22.23 -20.53 8.35
C ALA A 467 -21.98 -20.79 9.84
N LYS A 468 -21.58 -22.00 10.22
CA LYS A 468 -21.15 -22.32 11.59
C LYS A 468 -19.94 -21.49 12.01
N GLN A 469 -18.96 -21.32 11.14
CA GLN A 469 -17.79 -20.49 11.41
C GLN A 469 -18.15 -19.02 11.59
N LEU A 470 -19.10 -18.49 10.79
CA LEU A 470 -19.62 -17.13 10.95
C LEU A 470 -20.31 -16.95 12.31
N LEU A 471 -21.15 -17.89 12.73
CA LEU A 471 -21.80 -17.85 14.04
C LEU A 471 -20.79 -17.89 15.19
N GLN A 472 -19.70 -18.65 15.05
CA GLN A 472 -18.59 -18.67 16.04
C GLN A 472 -17.82 -17.35 16.12
N LEU A 473 -17.82 -16.53 15.06
CA LEU A 473 -17.19 -15.20 15.09
C LEU A 473 -18.02 -14.18 15.89
N MET A 474 -19.31 -14.45 16.07
CA MET A 474 -20.25 -13.62 16.83
C MET A 474 -20.27 -14.06 18.31
N ASN A 475 -20.18 -13.11 19.24
CA ASN A 475 -20.42 -13.42 20.65
C ASN A 475 -21.89 -13.79 20.86
N ALA A 476 -22.21 -14.62 21.88
CA ALA A 476 -23.59 -15.12 22.10
C ALA A 476 -24.68 -14.03 22.09
N ASN A 477 -24.38 -12.81 22.55
CA ASN A 477 -25.33 -11.71 22.65
C ASN A 477 -25.26 -10.68 21.49
N GLN A 478 -24.48 -10.95 20.44
CA GLN A 478 -24.35 -10.04 19.29
C GLN A 478 -25.29 -10.42 18.14
N ASP A 479 -26.17 -9.52 17.73
CA ASP A 479 -27.09 -9.77 16.61
C ASP A 479 -26.45 -9.53 15.22
N GLU A 480 -25.24 -8.99 15.19
CA GLU A 480 -24.52 -8.65 13.97
C GLU A 480 -23.01 -8.86 14.12
N LEU A 481 -22.35 -9.22 13.02
CA LEU A 481 -20.90 -9.29 12.95
C LEU A 481 -20.29 -7.90 13.22
N PRO A 482 -19.40 -7.75 14.21
CA PRO A 482 -18.84 -6.45 14.51
C PRO A 482 -17.95 -5.97 13.37
N ARG A 483 -18.19 -4.75 12.89
CA ARG A 483 -17.41 -4.13 11.80
C ARG A 483 -15.91 -4.12 12.08
N GLN A 484 -15.50 -3.93 13.34
CA GLN A 484 -14.10 -3.96 13.74
C GLN A 484 -13.44 -5.35 13.67
N SER A 485 -14.18 -6.42 13.39
CA SER A 485 -13.59 -7.77 13.18
C SER A 485 -13.22 -8.06 11.73
N VAL A 486 -13.50 -7.13 10.81
CA VAL A 486 -13.31 -7.33 9.38
C VAL A 486 -11.85 -7.10 9.00
N GLN A 487 -11.14 -8.21 8.73
CA GLN A 487 -9.68 -8.23 8.55
C GLN A 487 -9.19 -7.78 7.18
N THR A 488 -10.09 -7.66 6.20
CA THR A 488 -9.76 -7.29 4.81
C THR A 488 -10.69 -6.19 4.32
N VAL A 489 -10.19 -5.24 3.55
CA VAL A 489 -10.99 -4.17 2.92
C VAL A 489 -11.98 -4.76 1.93
N SER A 490 -11.55 -5.77 1.19
CA SER A 490 -12.42 -6.52 0.29
C SER A 490 -13.58 -7.18 1.05
N GLY A 491 -13.34 -7.71 2.25
CA GLY A 491 -14.39 -8.21 3.15
C GLY A 491 -15.31 -7.10 3.67
N ALA A 492 -14.76 -5.93 4.01
CA ALA A 492 -15.55 -4.79 4.48
C ALA A 492 -16.50 -4.28 3.38
N SER A 493 -16.01 -4.24 2.14
CA SER A 493 -16.80 -3.89 0.95
C SER A 493 -17.99 -4.85 0.75
N VAL A 494 -17.82 -6.15 0.99
CA VAL A 494 -18.93 -7.12 0.92
C VAL A 494 -20.02 -6.76 1.94
N LEU A 495 -19.65 -6.53 3.20
CA LEU A 495 -20.62 -6.20 4.25
C LEU A 495 -21.29 -4.85 4.02
N ARG A 496 -20.58 -3.86 3.46
CA ARG A 496 -21.17 -2.58 3.08
C ARG A 496 -22.22 -2.73 1.96
N LYS A 497 -21.98 -3.60 0.97
CA LYS A 497 -22.92 -3.84 -0.15
C LYS A 497 -24.10 -4.72 0.24
N ALA A 498 -23.88 -5.69 1.12
CA ALA A 498 -24.89 -6.62 1.60
C ALA A 498 -25.00 -6.58 3.14
N PRO A 499 -25.46 -5.47 3.75
CA PRO A 499 -25.47 -5.31 5.20
C PRO A 499 -26.36 -6.31 5.92
N PHE A 500 -27.42 -6.82 5.26
CA PHE A 500 -28.24 -7.90 5.81
C PHE A 500 -27.44 -9.18 6.08
N SER A 501 -26.35 -9.42 5.35
CA SER A 501 -25.53 -10.63 5.52
C SER A 501 -24.68 -10.63 6.80
N ALA A 502 -24.53 -9.47 7.44
CA ALA A 502 -23.86 -9.36 8.74
C ALA A 502 -24.74 -9.84 9.90
N LYS A 503 -26.06 -9.95 9.69
CA LYS A 503 -27.04 -10.24 10.74
C LYS A 503 -27.11 -11.73 11.06
N ARG A 504 -27.23 -12.03 12.36
CA ARG A 504 -27.32 -13.41 12.87
C ARG A 504 -28.45 -14.20 12.23
N ASP A 505 -29.63 -13.60 12.15
CA ASP A 505 -30.84 -14.24 11.62
C ASP A 505 -30.65 -14.72 10.18
N TRP A 506 -29.99 -13.93 9.33
CA TRP A 506 -29.68 -14.31 7.95
C TRP A 506 -28.65 -15.45 7.89
N ILE A 507 -27.64 -15.44 8.76
CA ILE A 507 -26.62 -16.50 8.84
C ILE A 507 -27.27 -17.81 9.32
N GLU A 508 -28.13 -17.76 10.34
CA GLU A 508 -28.88 -18.91 10.85
C GLU A 508 -29.88 -19.45 9.82
N ALA A 509 -30.57 -18.58 9.08
CA ALA A 509 -31.45 -18.98 7.99
C ALA A 509 -30.66 -19.66 6.85
N SER A 510 -29.49 -19.12 6.51
CA SER A 510 -28.57 -19.72 5.54
C SER A 510 -28.07 -21.10 5.98
N LEU A 511 -27.74 -21.26 7.28
CA LEU A 511 -27.37 -22.53 7.88
C LEU A 511 -28.51 -23.55 7.75
N LYS A 512 -29.71 -23.21 8.24
CA LYS A 512 -30.89 -24.09 8.17
C LYS A 512 -31.21 -24.49 6.73
N ARG A 513 -31.09 -23.55 5.79
CA ARG A 513 -31.29 -23.82 4.36
C ARG A 513 -30.26 -24.81 3.83
N ALA A 514 -28.99 -24.66 4.18
CA ALA A 514 -27.94 -25.59 3.75
C ALA A 514 -28.12 -26.99 4.38
N GLU A 515 -28.50 -27.09 5.65
CA GLU A 515 -28.83 -28.35 6.34
C GLU A 515 -29.97 -29.11 5.65
N LYS A 516 -31.01 -28.40 5.18
CA LYS A 516 -32.10 -28.99 4.38
C LYS A 516 -31.56 -29.76 3.16
N PHE A 517 -30.51 -29.26 2.52
CA PHE A 517 -29.93 -29.78 1.27
C PHE A 517 -28.72 -30.73 1.46
N GLN A 518 -28.50 -31.27 2.67
CA GLN A 518 -27.54 -32.37 2.83
C GLN A 518 -28.10 -33.75 2.42
N LYS A 519 -29.43 -33.87 2.28
CA LYS A 519 -30.10 -35.12 1.93
C LYS A 519 -30.04 -35.39 0.42
N ALA A 520 -30.10 -36.66 0.02
CA ALA A 520 -30.17 -37.05 -1.39
C ALA A 520 -31.44 -36.53 -2.11
N PHE A 521 -32.52 -36.35 -1.35
CA PHE A 521 -33.78 -35.82 -1.83
C PHE A 521 -34.38 -34.84 -0.82
N VAL A 522 -34.97 -33.77 -1.32
CA VAL A 522 -35.60 -32.72 -0.51
C VAL A 522 -37.01 -32.44 -1.03
N TRP A 523 -38.01 -32.57 -0.15
CA TRP A 523 -39.41 -32.22 -0.44
C TRP A 523 -39.63 -30.70 -0.45
N GLY A 524 -40.35 -30.19 -1.45
CA GLY A 524 -40.73 -28.77 -1.59
C GLY A 524 -39.57 -27.82 -1.94
N GLY A 525 -39.72 -27.06 -3.04
CA GLY A 525 -38.70 -26.14 -3.59
C GLY A 525 -38.42 -24.89 -2.76
#